data_AF-A0A3M7AS97-F1
#
_entry.id   AF-A0A3M7AS97-F1
#
_cell.length_a   1.000
_cell.length_b   1.000
_cell.length_c   1.000
_cell.angle_alpha   90.00
_cell.angle_beta   90.00
_cell.angle_gamma   90.00
#
_symmetry.space_group_name_H-M   'P 1'
#
loop_
_entity.id
_entity.type
_entity.pdbx_description
1 polymer ?
#
loop_
_entity_poly.entity_id
_entity_poly.type
_entity_poly.pdbx_seq_one_letter_code
_entity_poly.pdbx_strand_id
1 'polypeptide(L)'
;MLSAPAKTALRAQAAPANLSKNAIRSLSTTASNQAAPQDGQQKRGMATVQDAPPVHRHGGLRDQDRIFTNLYGHHGADLKSAMKYGDWYKTKEIVQKGHEWLISEIKASGLRGRGGAGFPSGMKWSFMNPKGWDEDTKPRYLVVNADEGEPGTCKDREIMRKDPHKLIEGCLVAGRAMNCTAAYIYIRGEFYHEATVLQRAIQEAYKAGLLGKNACNSGYDFDVFLHRGMGAYVCGEETSLIESLEGKPGKPRLKPPFPAAVGVFGCPSTVANVETVAVAPTIMRRGANWFNSLGRERNSGTKLFCISGHVNNPTTVEEEMSIPLRDLIDKHAGGVTGGWDNLKAVIPGGSSTPILPKHICDEQLMDFDSLKDSQSGLGTAAVIVMD
;
A
#
# COMPACT_ATOMS: atom_id res chain seq x y z
N MET A 1 48.45 40.43 -6.03
CA MET A 1 48.51 40.97 -7.41
C MET A 1 47.87 39.97 -8.34
N LEU A 2 47.17 40.43 -9.39
CA LEU A 2 46.29 39.71 -10.36
C LEU A 2 44.81 39.75 -9.92
N SER A 3 44.05 40.84 -10.11
CA SER A 3 43.46 41.41 -11.34
C SER A 3 42.38 40.53 -12.00
N ALA A 4 41.15 41.06 -11.99
CA ALA A 4 39.90 40.50 -12.53
C ALA A 4 39.93 40.21 -14.05
N PRO A 5 38.83 39.63 -14.59
CA PRO A 5 37.99 40.51 -15.41
C PRO A 5 36.46 40.35 -15.23
N ALA A 6 35.84 41.54 -15.22
CA ALA A 6 34.62 42.03 -15.89
C ALA A 6 33.38 41.13 -16.13
N LYS A 7 32.28 41.66 -15.60
CA LYS A 7 30.87 41.41 -15.89
C LYS A 7 30.50 41.77 -17.34
N THR A 8 29.54 41.05 -17.92
CA THR A 8 28.80 41.50 -19.11
C THR A 8 27.29 41.41 -18.85
N ALA A 9 26.59 42.47 -19.21
CA ALA A 9 25.24 42.81 -18.79
C ALA A 9 24.15 42.27 -19.74
N LEU A 10 22.98 41.99 -19.16
CA LEU A 10 21.70 41.80 -19.86
C LEU A 10 21.32 43.04 -20.67
N ARG A 11 20.75 42.82 -21.86
CA ARG A 11 19.93 43.82 -22.57
C ARG A 11 18.69 43.13 -23.13
N ALA A 12 17.54 43.48 -22.56
CA ALA A 12 16.22 43.21 -23.12
C ALA A 12 15.84 44.35 -24.09
N GLN A 13 15.24 44.02 -25.22
CA GLN A 13 14.53 44.99 -26.06
C GLN A 13 13.19 44.42 -26.52
N ALA A 14 12.18 45.29 -26.43
CA ALA A 14 10.77 45.05 -26.65
C ALA A 14 10.36 45.16 -28.13
N ALA A 15 9.13 44.68 -28.38
CA ALA A 15 8.38 44.66 -29.65
C ALA A 15 8.13 46.05 -30.29
N PRO A 16 7.51 46.09 -31.49
CA PRO A 16 6.09 46.45 -31.50
C PRO A 16 5.19 45.76 -32.55
N ALA A 17 3.90 46.04 -32.37
CA ALA A 17 2.68 45.47 -32.95
C ALA A 17 2.25 46.06 -34.32
N ASN A 18 1.26 45.39 -34.97
CA ASN A 18 0.00 45.93 -35.54
C ASN A 18 -0.62 44.88 -36.50
N LEU A 19 -1.84 44.35 -36.31
CA LEU A 19 -3.23 44.88 -36.33
C LEU A 19 -3.99 44.63 -37.65
N SER A 20 -5.30 44.38 -37.47
CA SER A 20 -6.44 44.59 -38.40
C SER A 20 -6.77 43.50 -39.44
N LYS A 21 -8.02 43.18 -39.82
CA LYS A 21 -9.40 43.60 -39.45
C LYS A 21 -10.40 42.70 -40.24
N ASN A 22 -11.68 42.78 -39.84
CA ASN A 22 -12.94 42.59 -40.62
C ASN A 22 -13.79 41.37 -40.25
N ALA A 23 -15.12 41.39 -40.32
CA ALA A 23 -16.15 42.45 -40.28
C ALA A 23 -17.53 41.75 -40.25
N ILE A 24 -18.49 42.41 -39.61
CA ILE A 24 -19.91 42.08 -39.48
C ILE A 24 -20.65 42.22 -40.82
N ARG A 25 -21.70 41.40 -41.06
CA ARG A 25 -22.85 41.81 -41.88
C ARG A 25 -24.16 41.18 -41.42
N SER A 26 -25.12 42.06 -41.16
CA SER A 26 -26.55 41.86 -40.98
C SER A 26 -27.28 41.68 -42.32
N LEU A 27 -28.52 41.19 -42.29
CA LEU A 27 -29.67 41.77 -43.01
C LEU A 27 -31.00 41.14 -42.57
N SER A 28 -31.97 42.03 -42.42
CA SER A 28 -33.38 41.95 -42.00
C SER A 28 -34.35 41.65 -43.14
N THR A 29 -35.59 41.19 -42.87
CA THR A 29 -36.87 41.90 -43.15
C THR A 29 -38.14 41.02 -42.98
N THR A 30 -39.11 41.54 -42.19
CA THR A 30 -40.61 41.61 -42.31
C THR A 30 -41.42 40.43 -42.91
N ALA A 31 -42.63 40.03 -42.47
CA ALA A 31 -43.78 40.79 -41.94
C ALA A 31 -44.84 39.90 -41.22
N SER A 32 -45.76 40.59 -40.55
CA SER A 32 -46.96 40.27 -39.75
C SER A 32 -47.93 39.16 -40.20
N ASN A 33 -48.56 38.44 -39.23
CA ASN A 33 -50.00 38.54 -38.98
C ASN A 33 -50.51 37.85 -37.69
N GLN A 34 -51.29 38.63 -36.93
CA GLN A 34 -52.47 38.31 -36.10
C GLN A 34 -52.41 37.39 -34.87
N ALA A 35 -53.09 37.88 -33.83
CA ALA A 35 -53.11 37.40 -32.46
C ALA A 35 -54.34 36.53 -32.14
N ALA A 36 -54.17 35.58 -31.21
CA ALA A 36 -55.19 35.09 -30.30
C ALA A 36 -54.50 34.71 -28.96
N PRO A 37 -55.10 34.99 -27.79
CA PRO A 37 -54.44 34.78 -26.50
C PRO A 37 -54.65 33.34 -26.01
N GLN A 38 -53.58 32.66 -25.62
CA GLN A 38 -53.65 31.51 -24.71
C GLN A 38 -52.75 31.79 -23.52
N ASP A 39 -53.41 32.12 -22.42
CA ASP A 39 -52.86 32.23 -21.08
C ASP A 39 -52.72 30.82 -20.48
N GLY A 40 -51.64 30.56 -19.73
CA GLY A 40 -51.55 29.34 -18.91
C GLY A 40 -50.24 28.54 -18.96
N GLN A 41 -49.19 29.07 -18.32
CA GLN A 41 -48.15 28.34 -17.57
C GLN A 41 -47.49 27.10 -18.21
N GLN A 42 -46.33 27.30 -18.85
CA GLN A 42 -45.31 26.25 -18.98
C GLN A 42 -44.77 25.88 -17.60
N LYS A 43 -45.28 24.77 -17.02
CA LYS A 43 -44.63 24.10 -15.90
C LYS A 43 -43.30 23.51 -16.39
N ARG A 44 -42.19 24.14 -15.99
CA ARG A 44 -40.85 23.55 -16.09
C ARG A 44 -40.85 22.25 -15.28
N GLY A 45 -40.73 21.11 -15.96
CA GLY A 45 -40.50 19.83 -15.30
C GLY A 45 -39.21 19.89 -14.50
N MET A 46 -39.27 19.57 -13.22
CA MET A 46 -38.08 19.42 -12.38
C MET A 46 -37.21 18.33 -13.01
N ALA A 47 -35.91 18.60 -13.13
CA ALA A 47 -34.93 17.60 -13.45
C ALA A 47 -35.08 16.46 -12.43
N THR A 48 -35.39 15.25 -12.92
CA THR A 48 -35.34 14.04 -12.12
C THR A 48 -33.93 13.93 -11.56
N VAL A 49 -33.81 14.02 -10.23
CA VAL A 49 -32.61 13.62 -9.51
C VAL A 49 -32.31 12.22 -10.00
N GLN A 50 -31.21 12.07 -10.76
CA GLN A 50 -30.68 10.75 -11.07
C GLN A 50 -30.52 10.07 -9.72
N ASP A 51 -31.13 8.89 -9.54
CA ASP A 51 -30.97 8.08 -8.35
C ASP A 51 -29.48 8.08 -7.99
N ALA A 52 -29.17 8.58 -6.78
CA ALA A 52 -27.80 8.52 -6.30
C ALA A 52 -27.34 7.07 -6.44
N PRO A 53 -26.12 6.82 -6.96
CA PRO A 53 -25.62 5.46 -7.06
C PRO A 53 -25.78 4.78 -5.70
N PRO A 54 -26.19 3.49 -5.66
CA PRO A 54 -26.47 2.80 -4.41
C PRO A 54 -25.30 3.02 -3.46
N VAL A 55 -25.59 3.47 -2.23
CA VAL A 55 -24.57 3.69 -1.20
C VAL A 55 -23.90 2.33 -0.96
N HIS A 56 -22.72 2.15 -1.54
CA HIS A 56 -21.96 0.93 -1.38
C HIS A 56 -21.51 0.91 0.08
N ARG A 57 -22.12 0.04 0.90
CA ARG A 57 -21.58 -0.26 2.23
C ARG A 57 -20.32 -1.11 2.02
N HIS A 58 -19.19 -0.60 2.47
CA HIS A 58 -17.92 -1.32 2.48
C HIS A 58 -17.83 -2.26 3.68
N GLY A 59 -17.07 -3.34 3.54
CA GLY A 59 -17.00 -4.44 4.49
C GLY A 59 -17.83 -5.63 4.04
N GLY A 60 -17.67 -6.78 4.73
CA GLY A 60 -18.33 -8.02 4.31
C GLY A 60 -17.53 -8.79 3.27
N LEU A 61 -16.20 -8.70 3.37
CA LEU A 61 -15.25 -9.46 2.59
C LEU A 61 -15.57 -10.96 2.69
N ARG A 62 -15.85 -11.56 1.54
CA ARG A 62 -16.10 -13.00 1.43
C ARG A 62 -14.79 -13.75 1.65
N ASP A 63 -14.87 -14.97 2.18
CA ASP A 63 -13.67 -15.77 2.46
C ASP A 63 -12.83 -16.07 1.21
N GLN A 64 -13.48 -16.23 0.05
CA GLN A 64 -12.81 -16.38 -1.24
C GLN A 64 -12.06 -15.13 -1.72
N ASP A 65 -12.37 -13.95 -1.15
CA ASP A 65 -11.71 -12.68 -1.44
C ASP A 65 -10.58 -12.35 -0.46
N ARG A 66 -10.40 -13.17 0.58
CA ARG A 66 -9.27 -13.04 1.52
C ARG A 66 -7.97 -13.47 0.83
N ILE A 67 -6.92 -12.68 1.02
CA ILE A 67 -5.58 -12.96 0.51
C ILE A 67 -4.82 -13.85 1.49
N PHE A 68 -4.98 -13.61 2.79
CA PHE A 68 -4.30 -14.31 3.88
C PHE A 68 -5.19 -15.45 4.40
N THR A 69 -5.32 -16.49 3.59
CA THR A 69 -6.28 -17.58 3.81
C THR A 69 -5.98 -18.46 5.02
N ASN A 70 -4.73 -18.51 5.49
CA ASN A 70 -4.33 -19.29 6.66
C ASN A 70 -3.82 -18.38 7.80
N LEU A 71 -4.38 -17.16 7.88
CA LEU A 71 -4.14 -16.17 8.94
C LEU A 71 -4.36 -16.71 10.38
N TYR A 72 -5.15 -17.77 10.54
CA TYR A 72 -5.40 -18.40 11.84
C TYR A 72 -4.58 -19.68 12.10
N GLY A 73 -3.82 -20.17 11.13
CA GLY A 73 -2.96 -21.36 11.30
C GLY A 73 -3.75 -22.67 11.32
N HIS A 74 -4.89 -22.74 10.63
CA HIS A 74 -5.66 -23.98 10.46
C HIS A 74 -4.95 -24.99 9.55
N HIS A 75 -3.97 -24.53 8.77
CA HIS A 75 -3.17 -25.31 7.85
C HIS A 75 -1.67 -25.14 8.15
N GLY A 76 -0.86 -26.08 7.64
CA GLY A 76 0.59 -26.03 7.84
C GLY A 76 1.22 -24.82 7.15
N ALA A 77 2.29 -24.29 7.76
CA ALA A 77 3.10 -23.21 7.18
C ALA A 77 4.14 -23.71 6.16
N ASP A 78 4.07 -24.98 5.77
CA ASP A 78 4.99 -25.66 4.85
C ASP A 78 4.62 -25.42 3.38
N LEU A 79 5.58 -25.67 2.49
CA LEU A 79 5.43 -25.46 1.05
C LEU A 79 4.27 -26.25 0.44
N LYS A 80 4.04 -27.49 0.87
CA LYS A 80 2.98 -28.35 0.32
C LYS A 80 1.61 -27.75 0.66
N SER A 81 1.42 -27.30 1.89
CA SER A 81 0.23 -26.58 2.32
C SER A 81 0.07 -25.28 1.53
N ALA A 82 1.11 -24.45 1.43
CA ALA A 82 1.07 -23.18 0.71
C ALA A 82 0.64 -23.34 -0.77
N MET A 83 1.24 -24.31 -1.50
CA MET A 83 0.90 -24.57 -2.90
C MET A 83 -0.56 -25.03 -3.08
N LYS A 84 -1.12 -25.77 -2.13
CA LYS A 84 -2.53 -26.18 -2.15
C LYS A 84 -3.48 -24.99 -2.12
N TYR A 85 -3.10 -23.91 -1.42
CA TYR A 85 -3.89 -22.69 -1.30
C TYR A 85 -3.49 -21.61 -2.32
N GLY A 86 -2.74 -21.98 -3.36
CA GLY A 86 -2.47 -21.14 -4.53
C GLY A 86 -1.23 -20.26 -4.43
N ASP A 87 -0.40 -20.40 -3.39
CA ASP A 87 0.93 -19.80 -3.36
C ASP A 87 1.84 -20.53 -4.36
N TRP A 88 2.81 -19.81 -4.92
CA TRP A 88 3.70 -20.31 -5.98
C TRP A 88 3.00 -20.75 -7.28
N TYR A 89 1.71 -20.44 -7.44
CA TYR A 89 0.96 -20.75 -8.65
C TYR A 89 1.30 -19.76 -9.76
N LYS A 90 1.81 -20.29 -10.88
CA LYS A 90 2.20 -19.53 -12.08
C LYS A 90 3.19 -18.38 -11.82
N THR A 91 4.02 -18.50 -10.79
CA THR A 91 5.00 -17.48 -10.43
C THR A 91 6.04 -17.29 -11.53
N LYS A 92 6.43 -18.37 -12.21
CA LYS A 92 7.33 -18.32 -13.36
C LYS A 92 6.79 -17.37 -14.44
N GLU A 93 5.54 -17.55 -14.83
CA GLU A 93 4.88 -16.77 -15.86
C GLU A 93 4.74 -15.31 -15.41
N ILE A 94 4.40 -15.06 -14.15
CA ILE A 94 4.35 -13.70 -13.57
C ILE A 94 5.72 -13.03 -13.67
N VAL A 95 6.81 -13.72 -13.29
CA VAL A 95 8.17 -13.19 -13.34
C VAL A 95 8.62 -12.91 -14.79
N GLN A 96 8.21 -13.76 -15.73
CA GLN A 96 8.55 -13.64 -17.16
C GLN A 96 7.81 -12.50 -17.89
N LYS A 97 6.68 -12.01 -17.36
CA LYS A 97 6.00 -10.82 -17.91
C LYS A 97 6.81 -9.53 -17.78
N GLY A 98 7.84 -9.53 -16.93
CA GLY A 98 8.80 -8.43 -16.84
C GLY A 98 8.40 -7.29 -15.90
N HIS A 99 9.39 -6.48 -15.53
CA HIS A 99 9.25 -5.45 -14.49
C HIS A 99 8.23 -4.37 -14.83
N GLU A 100 8.14 -3.93 -16.08
CA GLU A 100 7.20 -2.89 -16.52
C GLU A 100 5.74 -3.32 -16.30
N TRP A 101 5.41 -4.56 -16.70
CA TRP A 101 4.08 -5.13 -16.50
C TRP A 101 3.75 -5.23 -15.00
N LEU A 102 4.68 -5.76 -14.20
CA LEU A 102 4.49 -5.91 -12.75
C LEU A 102 4.26 -4.56 -12.04
N ILE A 103 5.05 -3.54 -12.37
CA ILE A 103 4.87 -2.19 -11.83
C ILE A 103 3.52 -1.61 -12.27
N SER A 104 3.15 -1.80 -13.54
CA SER A 104 1.89 -1.30 -14.09
C SER A 104 0.68 -1.92 -13.38
N GLU A 105 0.67 -3.24 -13.18
CA GLU A 105 -0.40 -3.93 -12.45
C GLU A 105 -0.52 -3.47 -11.00
N ILE A 106 0.59 -3.30 -10.25
CA ILE A 106 0.51 -2.76 -8.89
C ILE A 106 -0.01 -1.31 -8.90
N LYS A 107 0.40 -0.47 -9.86
CA LYS A 107 -0.13 0.89 -9.99
C LYS A 107 -1.65 0.86 -10.26
N ALA A 108 -2.08 0.02 -11.19
CA ALA A 108 -3.50 -0.14 -11.54
C ALA A 108 -4.33 -0.71 -10.38
N SER A 109 -3.74 -1.53 -9.51
CA SER A 109 -4.44 -2.08 -8.33
C SER A 109 -4.78 -1.02 -7.28
N GLY A 110 -4.14 0.15 -7.31
CA GLY A 110 -4.32 1.18 -6.28
C GLY A 110 -3.66 0.84 -4.94
N LEU A 111 -2.81 -0.21 -4.86
CA LEU A 111 -2.17 -0.63 -3.63
C LEU A 111 -1.34 0.50 -2.98
N ARG A 112 -1.70 0.85 -1.75
CA ARG A 112 -0.96 1.77 -0.86
C ARG A 112 -0.18 1.01 0.20
N GLY A 113 0.97 1.54 0.60
CA GLY A 113 1.87 0.93 1.57
C GLY A 113 1.18 0.61 2.89
N ARG A 114 1.34 -0.63 3.36
CA ARG A 114 0.62 -1.20 4.52
C ARG A 114 1.39 -1.08 5.85
N GLY A 115 2.46 -0.29 5.86
CA GLY A 115 3.31 -0.06 7.03
C GLY A 115 3.04 1.26 7.77
N GLY A 116 2.00 2.02 7.42
CA GLY A 116 1.69 3.29 8.10
C GLY A 116 1.45 4.46 7.16
N ALA A 117 2.48 4.83 6.41
CA ALA A 117 2.50 6.05 5.60
C ALA A 117 1.53 6.06 4.41
N GLY A 118 1.00 4.90 3.99
CA GLY A 118 0.04 4.82 2.90
C GLY A 118 0.57 5.31 1.53
N PHE A 119 1.88 5.29 1.30
CA PHE A 119 2.45 5.74 0.02
C PHE A 119 2.08 4.77 -1.12
N PRO A 120 1.72 5.23 -2.34
CA PRO A 120 1.37 4.34 -3.45
C PRO A 120 2.50 3.38 -3.82
N SER A 121 2.27 2.07 -3.67
CA SER A 121 3.33 1.05 -3.72
C SER A 121 3.92 0.91 -5.12
N GLY A 122 3.08 0.90 -6.16
CA GLY A 122 3.56 0.82 -7.54
C GLY A 122 4.38 2.05 -7.97
N MET A 123 4.06 3.23 -7.44
CA MET A 123 4.89 4.43 -7.63
C MET A 123 6.24 4.27 -6.92
N LYS A 124 6.23 3.80 -5.66
CA LYS A 124 7.46 3.56 -4.89
C LYS A 124 8.40 2.61 -5.61
N TRP A 125 7.86 1.50 -6.11
CA TRP A 125 8.64 0.48 -6.81
C TRP A 125 9.22 1.00 -8.12
N SER A 126 8.50 1.90 -8.82
CA SER A 126 9.03 2.49 -10.05
C SER A 126 10.26 3.39 -9.85
N PHE A 127 10.53 3.86 -8.63
CA PHE A 127 11.76 4.62 -8.34
C PHE A 127 13.02 3.76 -8.40
N MET A 128 12.91 2.42 -8.34
CA MET A 128 14.05 1.51 -8.43
C MET A 128 14.56 1.31 -9.86
N ASN A 129 13.75 1.66 -10.87
CA ASN A 129 14.06 1.52 -12.28
C ASN A 129 14.01 2.90 -12.99
N PRO A 130 14.83 3.89 -12.59
CA PRO A 130 14.90 5.16 -13.31
C PRO A 130 15.44 4.95 -14.73
N LYS A 131 15.32 5.97 -15.59
CA LYS A 131 15.93 5.91 -16.92
C LYS A 131 17.44 5.63 -16.82
N GLY A 132 17.93 4.62 -17.53
CA GLY A 132 19.34 4.18 -17.48
C GLY A 132 19.68 3.27 -16.30
N TRP A 133 18.68 2.72 -15.58
CA TRP A 133 18.91 1.81 -14.45
C TRP A 133 19.68 0.54 -14.84
N ASP A 134 19.59 0.14 -16.10
CA ASP A 134 20.23 -1.00 -16.73
C ASP A 134 21.72 -0.77 -17.03
N GLU A 135 22.17 0.48 -17.06
CA GLU A 135 23.59 0.85 -17.15
C GLU A 135 24.30 0.81 -15.78
N ASP A 136 23.54 0.89 -14.69
CA ASP A 136 24.06 0.84 -13.32
C ASP A 136 24.35 -0.61 -12.92
N THR A 137 25.63 -0.92 -12.71
CA THR A 137 26.13 -2.26 -12.37
C THR A 137 25.94 -2.63 -10.90
N LYS A 138 25.45 -1.70 -10.06
CA LYS A 138 25.19 -2.01 -8.66
C LYS A 138 24.04 -3.00 -8.51
N PRO A 139 24.15 -3.96 -7.57
CA PRO A 139 23.01 -4.79 -7.21
C PRO A 139 21.90 -3.91 -6.63
N ARG A 140 20.65 -4.34 -6.79
CA ARG A 140 19.47 -3.65 -6.24
C ARG A 140 18.86 -4.53 -5.16
N TYR A 141 18.39 -3.94 -4.07
CA TYR A 141 17.88 -4.72 -2.95
C TYR A 141 16.43 -4.38 -2.59
N LEU A 142 15.65 -5.43 -2.39
CA LEU A 142 14.40 -5.31 -1.65
C LEU A 142 14.72 -5.50 -0.17
N VAL A 143 14.21 -4.61 0.66
CA VAL A 143 14.26 -4.80 2.11
C VAL A 143 12.83 -4.93 2.61
N VAL A 144 12.49 -6.08 3.15
CA VAL A 144 11.19 -6.31 3.76
C VAL A 144 11.26 -5.87 5.22
N ASN A 145 10.48 -4.86 5.56
CA ASN A 145 10.31 -4.41 6.93
C ASN A 145 9.36 -5.37 7.67
N ALA A 146 9.95 -6.19 8.53
CA ALA A 146 9.28 -7.17 9.37
C ALA A 146 9.61 -6.95 10.86
N ASP A 147 9.93 -5.72 11.25
CA ASP A 147 10.22 -5.35 12.64
C ASP A 147 8.94 -5.26 13.49
N GLU A 148 7.82 -4.75 12.94
CA GLU A 148 6.53 -4.67 13.65
C GLU A 148 6.66 -4.25 15.14
N GLY A 149 7.41 -3.16 15.38
CA GLY A 149 7.60 -2.59 16.70
C GLY A 149 6.37 -1.83 17.25
N GLU A 150 5.43 -1.46 16.37
CA GLU A 150 4.30 -0.57 16.66
C GLU A 150 3.28 -1.20 17.63
N PRO A 151 3.03 -0.59 18.81
CA PRO A 151 2.02 -1.05 19.75
C PRO A 151 0.64 -1.25 19.12
N GLY A 152 -0.01 -2.37 19.46
CA GLY A 152 -1.28 -2.81 18.90
C GLY A 152 -1.17 -3.57 17.56
N THR A 153 0.01 -3.59 16.93
CA THR A 153 0.19 -4.23 15.62
C THR A 153 0.74 -5.65 15.78
N CYS A 154 0.08 -6.63 15.17
CA CYS A 154 0.50 -8.04 15.17
C CYS A 154 0.18 -8.78 13.86
N LYS A 155 -0.12 -8.04 12.79
CA LYS A 155 -0.51 -8.57 11.47
C LYS A 155 0.65 -9.21 10.71
N ASP A 156 1.83 -8.60 10.76
CA ASP A 156 3.02 -9.07 10.05
C ASP A 156 3.56 -10.34 10.72
N ARG A 157 3.47 -10.40 12.06
CA ARG A 157 3.69 -11.62 12.83
C ARG A 157 2.84 -12.79 12.34
N GLU A 158 1.54 -12.57 12.07
CA GLU A 158 0.68 -13.64 11.56
C GLU A 158 1.12 -14.14 10.19
N ILE A 159 1.46 -13.23 9.27
CA ILE A 159 1.96 -13.58 7.94
C ILE A 159 3.25 -14.43 8.06
N MET A 160 4.19 -14.00 8.89
CA MET A 160 5.49 -14.69 9.01
C MET A 160 5.38 -16.08 9.64
N ARG A 161 4.50 -16.30 10.62
CA ARG A 161 4.40 -17.59 11.33
C ARG A 161 3.42 -18.58 10.69
N LYS A 162 2.43 -18.11 9.92
CA LYS A 162 1.38 -18.97 9.36
C LYS A 162 1.41 -19.07 7.84
N ASP A 163 1.68 -17.97 7.14
CA ASP A 163 1.72 -17.91 5.67
C ASP A 163 3.09 -17.42 5.12
N PRO A 164 4.22 -18.01 5.57
CA PRO A 164 5.55 -17.50 5.21
C PRO A 164 5.83 -17.61 3.70
N HIS A 165 5.31 -18.64 3.03
CA HIS A 165 5.51 -18.81 1.59
C HIS A 165 4.88 -17.70 0.75
N LYS A 166 3.77 -17.10 1.20
CA LYS A 166 3.14 -15.96 0.56
C LYS A 166 4.03 -14.72 0.60
N LEU A 167 4.70 -14.49 1.73
CA LEU A 167 5.71 -13.44 1.86
C LEU A 167 6.93 -13.71 0.96
N ILE A 168 7.46 -14.93 0.99
CA ILE A 168 8.65 -15.29 0.21
C ILE A 168 8.38 -15.18 -1.30
N GLU A 169 7.23 -15.65 -1.77
CA GLU A 169 6.79 -15.45 -3.16
C GLU A 169 6.65 -13.96 -3.46
N GLY A 170 6.09 -13.19 -2.52
CA GLY A 170 6.02 -11.73 -2.58
C GLY A 170 7.38 -11.08 -2.78
N CYS A 171 8.41 -11.54 -2.07
CA CYS A 171 9.78 -11.06 -2.24
C CYS A 171 10.26 -11.26 -3.68
N LEU A 172 10.02 -12.43 -4.28
CA LEU A 172 10.42 -12.71 -5.66
C LEU A 172 9.66 -11.83 -6.66
N VAL A 173 8.35 -11.69 -6.51
CA VAL A 173 7.51 -10.89 -7.42
C VAL A 173 7.84 -9.40 -7.31
N ALA A 174 7.90 -8.85 -6.09
CA ALA A 174 8.25 -7.46 -5.86
C ALA A 174 9.71 -7.18 -6.25
N GLY A 175 10.62 -8.10 -5.91
CA GLY A 175 12.03 -8.05 -6.31
C GLY A 175 12.16 -8.01 -7.83
N ARG A 176 11.46 -8.88 -8.56
CA ARG A 176 11.44 -8.87 -10.04
C ARG A 176 10.88 -7.57 -10.60
N ALA A 177 9.85 -6.99 -9.98
CA ALA A 177 9.27 -5.71 -10.38
C ALA A 177 10.28 -4.54 -10.24
N MET A 178 11.18 -4.62 -9.26
CA MET A 178 12.21 -3.61 -8.98
C MET A 178 13.61 -4.00 -9.48
N ASN A 179 13.71 -5.11 -10.23
CA ASN A 179 14.96 -5.72 -10.69
C ASN A 179 15.99 -5.91 -9.55
N CYS A 180 15.53 -6.32 -8.37
CA CYS A 180 16.38 -6.58 -7.20
C CYS A 180 17.11 -7.92 -7.32
N THR A 181 18.40 -7.93 -7.01
CA THR A 181 19.23 -9.15 -6.99
C THR A 181 18.92 -10.03 -5.77
N ALA A 182 18.51 -9.41 -4.67
CA ALA A 182 18.12 -10.12 -3.45
C ALA A 182 17.07 -9.35 -2.64
N ALA A 183 16.38 -10.08 -1.76
CA ALA A 183 15.60 -9.53 -0.67
C ALA A 183 16.24 -9.78 0.69
N TYR A 184 16.30 -8.76 1.53
CA TYR A 184 16.61 -8.87 2.95
C TYR A 184 15.33 -8.72 3.75
N ILE A 185 14.90 -9.77 4.43
CA ILE A 185 13.81 -9.70 5.39
C ILE A 185 14.40 -9.32 6.74
N TYR A 186 14.16 -8.08 7.19
CA TYR A 186 14.57 -7.61 8.50
C TYR A 186 13.46 -7.92 9.50
N ILE A 187 13.61 -9.03 10.21
CA ILE A 187 12.63 -9.50 11.20
C ILE A 187 12.97 -8.98 12.59
N ARG A 188 11.94 -8.63 13.35
CA ARG A 188 12.06 -8.22 14.76
C ARG A 188 12.91 -9.21 15.57
N GLY A 189 13.72 -8.69 16.49
CA GLY A 189 14.57 -9.51 17.36
C GLY A 189 13.78 -10.50 18.22
N GLU A 190 12.66 -10.04 18.78
CA GLU A 190 11.79 -10.81 19.67
C GLU A 190 11.02 -11.92 18.95
N PHE A 191 10.88 -11.83 17.62
CA PHE A 191 10.18 -12.79 16.78
C PHE A 191 11.06 -14.00 16.40
N TYR A 192 11.65 -14.66 17.42
CA TYR A 192 12.53 -15.81 17.21
C TYR A 192 11.81 -17.03 16.61
N HIS A 193 10.58 -17.30 17.06
CA HIS A 193 9.78 -18.40 16.55
C HIS A 193 9.38 -18.16 15.08
N GLU A 194 8.85 -16.98 14.80
CA GLU A 194 8.49 -16.52 13.46
C GLU A 194 9.72 -16.57 12.53
N ALA A 195 10.89 -16.13 12.99
CA ALA A 195 12.15 -16.22 12.24
C ALA A 195 12.51 -17.66 11.89
N THR A 196 12.34 -18.59 12.84
CA THR A 196 12.63 -20.02 12.63
C THR A 196 11.68 -20.62 11.59
N VAL A 197 10.39 -20.30 11.67
CA VAL A 197 9.37 -20.75 10.70
C VAL A 197 9.68 -20.20 9.31
N LEU A 198 9.96 -18.89 9.22
CA LEU A 198 10.28 -18.23 7.96
C LEU A 198 11.59 -18.75 7.35
N GLN A 199 12.62 -18.99 8.16
CA GLN A 199 13.88 -19.57 7.71
C GLN A 199 13.70 -20.97 7.14
N ARG A 200 12.84 -21.80 7.76
CA ARG A 200 12.48 -23.13 7.24
C ARG A 200 11.76 -23.01 5.90
N ALA A 201 10.78 -22.11 5.78
CA ALA A 201 10.07 -21.89 4.52
C ALA A 201 10.99 -21.37 3.39
N ILE A 202 11.97 -20.51 3.73
CA ILE A 202 13.02 -20.08 2.80
C ILE A 202 13.83 -21.29 2.32
N GLN A 203 14.27 -22.16 3.24
CA GLN A 203 15.01 -23.38 2.88
C GLN A 203 14.19 -24.34 2.01
N GLU A 204 12.89 -24.49 2.27
CA GLU A 204 11.97 -25.26 1.43
C GLU A 204 11.87 -24.68 0.02
N ALA A 205 11.77 -23.36 -0.10
CA ALA A 205 11.73 -22.67 -1.40
C ALA A 205 13.03 -22.83 -2.19
N TYR A 206 14.20 -22.74 -1.54
CA TYR A 206 15.49 -23.04 -2.16
C TYR A 206 15.59 -24.50 -2.61
N LYS A 207 15.20 -25.46 -1.76
CA LYS A 207 15.21 -26.89 -2.09
C LYS A 207 14.31 -27.23 -3.27
N ALA A 208 13.20 -26.51 -3.44
CA ALA A 208 12.27 -26.66 -4.55
C ALA A 208 12.68 -25.90 -5.82
N GLY A 209 13.80 -25.15 -5.82
CA GLY A 209 14.22 -24.32 -6.96
C GLY A 209 13.33 -23.11 -7.22
N LEU A 210 12.57 -22.67 -6.20
CA LEU A 210 11.70 -21.51 -6.28
C LEU A 210 12.47 -20.20 -6.06
N LEU A 211 13.62 -20.27 -5.39
CA LEU A 211 14.57 -19.18 -5.14
C LEU A 211 16.00 -19.57 -5.57
N GLY A 212 16.90 -18.60 -5.56
CA GLY A 212 18.30 -18.75 -5.90
C GLY A 212 18.55 -18.54 -7.39
N LYS A 213 19.52 -19.28 -7.95
CA LYS A 213 19.79 -19.24 -9.38
C LYS A 213 18.59 -19.73 -10.17
N ASN A 214 18.19 -18.96 -11.18
CA ASN A 214 17.06 -19.26 -12.04
C ASN A 214 15.77 -19.55 -11.23
N ALA A 215 15.42 -18.64 -10.33
CA ALA A 215 14.27 -18.75 -9.44
C ALA A 215 12.99 -19.10 -10.23
N CYS A 216 12.29 -20.16 -9.80
CA CYS A 216 11.11 -20.72 -10.48
C CYS A 216 11.35 -21.12 -11.96
N ASN A 217 12.59 -21.42 -12.36
CA ASN A 217 12.99 -21.68 -13.74
C ASN A 217 12.59 -20.57 -14.73
N SER A 218 12.64 -19.32 -14.27
CA SER A 218 12.18 -18.14 -15.01
C SER A 218 13.25 -17.43 -15.86
N GLY A 219 14.53 -17.68 -15.57
CA GLY A 219 15.69 -16.96 -16.08
C GLY A 219 16.16 -15.82 -15.16
N TYR A 220 15.57 -15.67 -13.97
CA TYR A 220 15.88 -14.61 -13.02
C TYR A 220 16.57 -15.17 -11.76
N ASP A 221 17.75 -14.66 -11.44
CA ASP A 221 18.45 -15.02 -10.20
C ASP A 221 17.95 -14.14 -9.05
N PHE A 222 17.53 -14.76 -7.94
CA PHE A 222 17.00 -14.03 -6.80
C PHE A 222 17.19 -14.75 -5.48
N ASP A 223 17.92 -14.12 -4.57
CA ASP A 223 18.15 -14.64 -3.22
C ASP A 223 17.29 -13.96 -2.15
N VAL A 224 16.98 -14.69 -1.08
CA VAL A 224 16.28 -14.18 0.09
C VAL A 224 17.10 -14.44 1.35
N PHE A 225 17.49 -13.37 2.02
CA PHE A 225 18.24 -13.40 3.27
C PHE A 225 17.33 -12.99 4.43
N LEU A 226 17.42 -13.71 5.54
CA LEU A 226 16.75 -13.36 6.78
C LEU A 226 17.76 -12.70 7.74
N HIS A 227 17.44 -11.49 8.19
CA HIS A 227 18.26 -10.74 9.15
C HIS A 227 17.42 -10.40 10.38
N ARG A 228 17.93 -10.70 11.57
CA ARG A 228 17.23 -10.44 12.83
C ARG A 228 17.71 -9.15 13.47
N GLY A 229 16.77 -8.27 13.84
CA GLY A 229 17.03 -7.10 14.67
C GLY A 229 17.25 -7.45 16.15
N MET A 230 17.27 -6.43 17.01
CA MET A 230 17.57 -6.57 18.45
C MET A 230 16.67 -5.69 19.33
N GLY A 231 15.36 -5.66 19.03
CA GLY A 231 14.35 -5.06 19.91
C GLY A 231 14.32 -3.53 19.93
N ALA A 232 14.45 -2.89 18.77
CA ALA A 232 14.45 -1.44 18.67
C ALA A 232 13.32 -0.95 17.74
N TYR A 233 12.25 -0.38 18.31
CA TYR A 233 11.12 0.19 17.56
C TYR A 233 11.57 1.17 16.46
N VAL A 234 12.60 1.97 16.72
CA VAL A 234 13.15 2.92 15.75
C VAL A 234 13.71 2.23 14.51
N CYS A 235 14.15 0.97 14.60
CA CYS A 235 14.60 0.18 13.46
C CYS A 235 13.44 -0.27 12.56
N GLY A 236 12.19 -0.06 12.94
CA GLY A 236 11.04 -0.15 12.05
C GLY A 236 10.91 1.04 11.09
N GLU A 237 11.63 2.15 11.30
CA GLU A 237 11.70 3.25 10.33
C GLU A 237 12.58 2.86 9.14
N GLU A 238 12.17 3.23 7.92
CA GLU A 238 12.79 2.83 6.66
C GLU A 238 14.32 3.03 6.59
N THR A 239 14.83 4.20 6.96
CA THR A 239 16.28 4.48 6.88
C THR A 239 17.07 3.95 8.07
N SER A 240 16.44 3.93 9.25
CA SER A 240 16.99 3.31 10.46
C SER A 240 17.17 1.79 10.29
N LEU A 241 16.21 1.13 9.65
CA LEU A 241 16.27 -0.29 9.30
C LEU A 241 17.48 -0.58 8.42
N ILE A 242 17.72 0.26 7.41
CA ILE A 242 18.88 0.15 6.52
C ILE A 242 20.19 0.26 7.32
N GLU A 243 20.30 1.24 8.22
CA GLU A 243 21.49 1.39 9.07
C GLU A 243 21.70 0.18 9.99
N SER A 244 20.62 -0.33 10.60
CA SER A 244 20.70 -1.53 11.44
C SER A 244 21.11 -2.76 10.65
N LEU A 245 20.59 -2.94 9.43
CA LEU A 245 20.93 -4.04 8.53
C LEU A 245 22.41 -3.98 8.10
N GLU A 246 22.96 -2.78 7.99
CA GLU A 246 24.39 -2.54 7.72
C GLU A 246 25.29 -2.75 8.95
N GLY A 247 24.73 -3.12 10.10
CA GLY A 247 25.48 -3.34 11.35
C GLY A 247 25.83 -2.05 12.10
N LYS A 248 25.21 -0.91 11.73
CA LYS A 248 25.37 0.36 12.43
C LYS A 248 24.24 0.55 13.46
N PRO A 249 24.36 1.51 14.38
CA PRO A 249 23.23 1.89 15.23
C PRO A 249 22.02 2.29 14.37
N GLY A 250 20.82 1.84 14.72
CA GLY A 250 19.56 2.19 14.05
C GLY A 250 19.15 3.65 14.26
N LYS A 251 19.93 4.57 13.70
CA LYS A 251 19.67 6.01 13.68
C LYS A 251 19.21 6.38 12.27
N PRO A 252 18.01 6.96 12.09
CA PRO A 252 17.52 7.36 10.77
C PRO A 252 18.50 8.26 10.01
N ARG A 253 18.57 8.08 8.69
CA ARG A 253 19.33 8.98 7.81
C ARG A 253 18.49 10.21 7.49
N LEU A 254 19.14 11.38 7.39
CA LEU A 254 18.48 12.55 6.80
C LEU A 254 18.21 12.28 5.31
N LYS A 255 17.01 12.61 4.86
CA LYS A 255 16.62 12.58 3.44
C LYS A 255 16.82 14.00 2.88
N PRO A 256 17.46 14.20 1.71
CA PRO A 256 18.12 13.23 0.82
C PRO A 256 19.53 12.77 1.28
N PRO A 257 20.06 11.63 0.78
CA PRO A 257 19.56 10.80 -0.32
C PRO A 257 18.44 9.82 0.06
N PHE A 258 17.53 9.56 -0.87
CA PHE A 258 16.46 8.56 -0.68
C PHE A 258 16.99 7.13 -0.88
N PRO A 259 16.42 6.11 -0.21
CA PRO A 259 16.84 4.71 -0.32
C PRO A 259 16.88 4.17 -1.75
N ALA A 260 15.95 4.61 -2.61
CA ALA A 260 15.89 4.20 -4.01
C ALA A 260 17.14 4.60 -4.82
N ALA A 261 17.88 5.63 -4.36
CA ALA A 261 19.17 6.00 -4.91
C ALA A 261 20.33 5.40 -4.11
N VAL A 262 20.31 5.59 -2.78
CA VAL A 262 21.38 5.13 -1.87
C VAL A 262 20.76 4.52 -0.62
N GLY A 263 20.55 3.20 -0.67
CA GLY A 263 19.97 2.40 0.39
C GLY A 263 21.01 1.53 1.10
N VAL A 264 20.71 0.24 1.21
CA VAL A 264 21.56 -0.75 1.89
C VAL A 264 22.88 -0.91 1.15
N PHE A 265 23.99 -0.84 1.88
CA PHE A 265 25.35 -0.96 1.35
C PHE A 265 25.64 0.09 0.26
N GLY A 266 24.97 1.24 0.30
CA GLY A 266 25.09 2.29 -0.72
C GLY A 266 24.49 1.92 -2.08
N CYS A 267 23.68 0.84 -2.14
CA CYS A 267 23.03 0.34 -3.34
C CYS A 267 21.56 0.78 -3.40
N PRO A 268 20.95 0.94 -4.59
CA PRO A 268 19.53 1.22 -4.73
C PRO A 268 18.71 0.20 -3.95
N SER A 269 17.86 0.68 -3.04
CA SER A 269 17.03 -0.19 -2.20
C SER A 269 15.64 0.36 -1.98
N THR A 270 14.65 -0.53 -1.88
CA THR A 270 13.30 -0.16 -1.44
C THR A 270 12.93 -0.94 -0.19
N VAL A 271 12.49 -0.22 0.84
CA VAL A 271 11.90 -0.82 2.05
C VAL A 271 10.39 -0.94 1.87
N ALA A 272 9.83 -2.12 2.07
CA ALA A 272 8.39 -2.35 1.99
C ALA A 272 7.90 -3.24 3.14
N ASN A 273 6.70 -2.97 3.66
CA ASN A 273 6.13 -3.77 4.75
C ASN A 273 5.79 -5.19 4.30
N VAL A 274 5.88 -6.17 5.20
CA VAL A 274 5.50 -7.58 4.98
C VAL A 274 4.15 -7.70 4.25
N GLU A 275 3.09 -7.10 4.78
CA GLU A 275 1.75 -7.15 4.16
C GLU A 275 1.74 -6.62 2.72
N THR A 276 2.43 -5.50 2.42
CA THR A 276 2.50 -4.94 1.05
C THR A 276 3.21 -5.87 0.07
N VAL A 277 4.26 -6.55 0.53
CA VAL A 277 5.01 -7.50 -0.30
C VAL A 277 4.22 -8.79 -0.50
N ALA A 278 3.60 -9.31 0.56
CA ALA A 278 2.86 -10.58 0.55
C ALA A 278 1.57 -10.55 -0.28
N VAL A 279 0.90 -9.39 -0.41
CA VAL A 279 -0.30 -9.29 -1.27
C VAL A 279 0.04 -9.28 -2.77
N ALA A 280 1.26 -8.89 -3.14
CA ALA A 280 1.63 -8.62 -4.52
C ALA A 280 1.44 -9.84 -5.46
N PRO A 281 1.85 -11.08 -5.13
CA PRO A 281 1.62 -12.23 -6.00
C PRO A 281 0.13 -12.49 -6.25
N THR A 282 -0.70 -12.31 -5.23
CA THR A 282 -2.15 -12.51 -5.34
C THR A 282 -2.80 -11.46 -6.23
N ILE A 283 -2.35 -10.20 -6.14
CA ILE A 283 -2.77 -9.13 -7.07
C ILE A 283 -2.39 -9.51 -8.51
N MET A 284 -1.18 -10.01 -8.75
CA MET A 284 -0.76 -10.43 -10.10
C MET A 284 -1.57 -11.60 -10.65
N ARG A 285 -2.01 -12.52 -9.77
CA ARG A 285 -2.82 -13.69 -10.16
C ARG A 285 -4.28 -13.33 -10.42
N ARG A 286 -4.89 -12.53 -9.54
CA ARG A 286 -6.32 -12.19 -9.58
C ARG A 286 -6.62 -10.96 -10.44
N GLY A 287 -5.61 -10.16 -10.73
CA GLY A 287 -5.68 -8.95 -11.54
C GLY A 287 -5.88 -7.69 -10.71
N ALA A 288 -5.30 -6.58 -11.18
CA ALA A 288 -5.41 -5.26 -10.56
C ALA A 288 -6.87 -4.81 -10.33
N ASN A 289 -7.76 -5.04 -11.28
CA ASN A 289 -9.17 -4.61 -11.21
C ASN A 289 -9.92 -5.28 -10.04
N TRP A 290 -9.63 -6.55 -9.75
CA TRP A 290 -10.24 -7.22 -8.60
C TRP A 290 -9.84 -6.54 -7.30
N PHE A 291 -8.54 -6.28 -7.10
CA PHE A 291 -8.07 -5.61 -5.89
C PHE A 291 -8.58 -4.16 -5.80
N ASN A 292 -8.65 -3.46 -6.94
CA ASN A 292 -9.15 -2.09 -7.01
C ASN A 292 -10.68 -1.98 -6.81
N SER A 293 -11.42 -3.08 -6.95
CA SER A 293 -12.87 -3.13 -6.71
C SER A 293 -13.26 -3.18 -5.23
N LEU A 294 -12.27 -3.34 -4.33
CA LEU A 294 -12.45 -3.42 -2.89
C LEU A 294 -12.07 -2.07 -2.27
N GLY A 295 -12.89 -1.53 -1.37
CA GLY A 295 -12.69 -0.25 -0.70
C GLY A 295 -13.06 0.96 -1.55
N ARG A 296 -12.89 2.17 -0.99
CA ARG A 296 -13.13 3.43 -1.71
C ARG A 296 -12.02 3.73 -2.72
N GLU A 297 -12.32 4.64 -3.64
CA GLU A 297 -11.31 5.22 -4.53
C GLU A 297 -10.11 5.73 -3.71
N ARG A 298 -8.90 5.48 -4.22
CA ARG A 298 -7.60 5.78 -3.57
C ARG A 298 -7.35 5.05 -2.24
N ASN A 299 -8.23 4.14 -1.85
CA ASN A 299 -8.16 3.35 -0.62
C ASN A 299 -8.41 1.87 -0.91
N SER A 300 -7.87 1.40 -2.03
CA SER A 300 -8.24 0.11 -2.59
C SER A 300 -7.64 -1.09 -1.84
N GLY A 301 -8.37 -2.20 -1.92
CA GLY A 301 -7.94 -3.53 -1.51
C GLY A 301 -8.48 -3.99 -0.15
N THR A 302 -7.84 -5.05 0.36
CA THR A 302 -8.04 -5.54 1.71
C THR A 302 -6.96 -5.00 2.65
N LYS A 303 -7.20 -5.14 3.96
CA LYS A 303 -6.27 -4.78 5.02
C LYS A 303 -6.40 -5.76 6.17
N LEU A 304 -5.25 -6.14 6.74
CA LEU A 304 -5.23 -6.79 8.05
C LEU A 304 -5.44 -5.76 9.16
N PHE A 305 -6.52 -5.92 9.92
CA PHE A 305 -6.86 -5.14 11.11
C PHE A 305 -6.46 -5.91 12.37
N CYS A 306 -5.79 -5.25 13.30
CA CYS A 306 -5.48 -5.81 14.62
C CYS A 306 -6.34 -5.12 15.67
N ILE A 307 -7.41 -5.76 16.13
CA ILE A 307 -8.34 -5.21 17.10
C ILE A 307 -7.90 -5.64 18.51
N SER A 308 -7.57 -4.68 19.34
CA SER A 308 -6.97 -4.87 20.66
C SER A 308 -7.55 -3.88 21.68
N GLY A 309 -7.16 -4.02 22.95
CA GLY A 309 -7.66 -3.20 24.04
C GLY A 309 -8.98 -3.73 24.59
N HIS A 310 -9.90 -2.82 24.91
CA HIS A 310 -11.14 -3.09 25.64
C HIS A 310 -12.28 -3.55 24.70
N VAL A 311 -12.12 -4.75 24.12
CA VAL A 311 -13.12 -5.45 23.31
C VAL A 311 -13.35 -6.86 23.85
N ASN A 312 -14.49 -7.46 23.55
CA ASN A 312 -14.84 -8.78 24.06
C ASN A 312 -13.93 -9.89 23.51
N ASN A 313 -13.55 -9.82 22.23
CA ASN A 313 -12.70 -10.80 21.57
C ASN A 313 -11.59 -10.11 20.73
N PRO A 314 -10.46 -9.72 21.34
CA PRO A 314 -9.32 -9.17 20.60
C PRO A 314 -8.87 -10.14 19.50
N THR A 315 -8.67 -9.64 18.28
CA THR A 315 -8.37 -10.49 17.12
C THR A 315 -7.64 -9.75 16.01
N THR A 316 -6.94 -10.51 15.16
CA THR A 316 -6.46 -10.02 13.86
C THR A 316 -7.35 -10.59 12.76
N VAL A 317 -7.84 -9.73 11.88
CA VAL A 317 -8.75 -10.13 10.79
C VAL A 317 -8.39 -9.38 9.52
N GLU A 318 -8.41 -10.08 8.38
CA GLU A 318 -8.40 -9.41 7.08
C GLU A 318 -9.79 -8.87 6.81
N GLU A 319 -9.95 -7.67 6.30
CA GLU A 319 -11.27 -7.18 5.90
C GLU A 319 -11.11 -6.17 4.75
N GLU A 320 -12.23 -5.81 4.11
CA GLU A 320 -12.23 -4.79 3.06
C GLU A 320 -11.76 -3.45 3.64
N MET A 321 -10.94 -2.72 2.89
CA MET A 321 -10.67 -1.31 3.21
C MET A 321 -11.98 -0.52 3.23
N SER A 322 -12.00 0.59 3.97
CA SER A 322 -13.17 1.48 4.09
C SER A 322 -14.37 0.88 4.83
N ILE A 323 -14.23 -0.29 5.47
CA ILE A 323 -15.23 -0.80 6.42
C ILE A 323 -15.49 0.22 7.55
N PRO A 324 -16.74 0.46 7.98
CA PRO A 324 -17.01 1.26 9.17
C PRO A 324 -16.32 0.72 10.42
N LEU A 325 -15.71 1.59 11.23
CA LEU A 325 -14.98 1.21 12.45
C LEU A 325 -15.88 0.44 13.43
N ARG A 326 -17.12 0.90 13.59
CA ARG A 326 -18.11 0.21 14.43
C ARG A 326 -18.42 -1.19 13.93
N ASP A 327 -18.71 -1.33 12.63
CA ASP A 327 -19.01 -2.63 12.02
C ASP A 327 -17.83 -3.61 12.17
N LEU A 328 -16.61 -3.11 12.02
CA LEU A 328 -15.39 -3.90 12.23
C LEU A 328 -15.31 -4.44 13.68
N ILE A 329 -15.51 -3.57 14.69
CA ILE A 329 -15.43 -3.95 16.11
C ILE A 329 -16.59 -4.88 16.49
N ASP A 330 -17.82 -4.52 16.15
CA ASP A 330 -19.02 -5.26 16.53
C ASP A 330 -19.02 -6.66 15.90
N LYS A 331 -18.67 -6.77 14.61
CA LYS A 331 -18.70 -8.04 13.88
C LYS A 331 -17.54 -8.96 14.19
N HIS A 332 -16.31 -8.43 14.25
CA HIS A 332 -15.11 -9.27 14.31
C HIS A 332 -14.51 -9.39 15.72
N ALA A 333 -14.70 -8.38 16.58
CA ALA A 333 -14.25 -8.43 17.97
C ALA A 333 -15.38 -8.64 18.98
N GLY A 334 -16.62 -8.80 18.51
CA GLY A 334 -17.79 -9.01 19.37
C GLY A 334 -18.19 -7.78 20.18
N GLY A 335 -17.80 -6.58 19.74
CA GLY A 335 -18.14 -5.32 20.40
C GLY A 335 -17.16 -4.88 21.49
N VAL A 336 -17.35 -3.65 21.94
CA VAL A 336 -16.66 -3.03 23.07
C VAL A 336 -17.10 -3.70 24.38
N THR A 337 -16.20 -3.84 25.35
CA THR A 337 -16.57 -4.32 26.70
C THR A 337 -17.61 -3.40 27.32
N GLY A 338 -18.73 -3.96 27.78
CA GLY A 338 -19.87 -3.17 28.30
C GLY A 338 -20.78 -2.56 27.22
N GLY A 339 -20.53 -2.83 25.94
CA GLY A 339 -21.31 -2.32 24.81
C GLY A 339 -20.76 -1.02 24.23
N TRP A 340 -21.24 -0.65 23.03
CA TRP A 340 -20.72 0.50 22.27
C TRP A 340 -20.87 1.84 23.01
N ASP A 341 -21.88 1.97 23.87
CA ASP A 341 -22.07 3.19 24.68
C ASP A 341 -21.01 3.36 25.76
N ASN A 342 -20.30 2.29 26.13
CA ASN A 342 -19.17 2.34 27.06
C ASN A 342 -17.88 2.84 26.39
N LEU A 343 -17.84 2.96 25.06
CA LEU A 343 -16.64 3.42 24.35
C LEU A 343 -16.26 4.84 24.74
N LYS A 344 -15.02 5.07 25.16
CA LYS A 344 -14.47 6.43 25.34
C LYS A 344 -13.72 6.90 24.10
N ALA A 345 -12.84 6.05 23.59
CA ALA A 345 -11.95 6.41 22.49
C ALA A 345 -11.35 5.20 21.76
N VAL A 346 -10.83 5.44 20.56
CA VAL A 346 -10.10 4.45 19.77
C VAL A 346 -8.84 5.07 19.20
N ILE A 347 -7.71 4.36 19.28
CA ILE A 347 -6.53 4.65 18.44
C ILE A 347 -6.66 3.77 17.19
N PRO A 348 -6.92 4.33 16.00
CA PRO A 348 -7.33 3.54 14.84
C PRO A 348 -6.18 2.84 14.11
N GLY A 349 -4.94 3.31 14.27
CA GLY A 349 -3.82 2.93 13.41
C GLY A 349 -2.51 2.59 14.09
N GLY A 350 -2.54 2.17 15.35
CA GLY A 350 -1.37 2.00 16.20
C GLY A 350 -1.05 3.28 16.97
N SER A 351 -0.22 3.15 18.01
CA SER A 351 0.13 4.24 18.94
C SER A 351 0.68 5.52 18.27
N SER A 352 1.19 5.42 17.05
CA SER A 352 1.65 6.56 16.26
C SER A 352 0.52 7.45 15.71
N THR A 353 -0.75 7.07 15.88
CA THR A 353 -1.90 7.80 15.34
C THR A 353 -2.71 8.53 16.43
N PRO A 354 -3.23 9.75 16.15
CA PRO A 354 -4.08 10.47 17.09
C PRO A 354 -5.33 9.68 17.50
N ILE A 355 -5.71 9.81 18.77
CA ILE A 355 -6.89 9.18 19.36
C ILE A 355 -8.16 9.77 18.74
N LEU A 356 -9.13 8.91 18.41
CA LEU A 356 -10.48 9.29 18.03
C LEU A 356 -11.43 9.20 19.24
N PRO A 357 -12.11 10.29 19.62
CA PRO A 357 -13.17 10.25 20.61
C PRO A 357 -14.42 9.54 20.06
N LYS A 358 -15.23 8.92 20.95
CA LYS A 358 -16.44 8.15 20.59
C LYS A 358 -17.31 8.78 19.49
N HIS A 359 -17.61 10.08 19.58
CA HIS A 359 -18.51 10.76 18.65
C HIS A 359 -17.99 10.79 17.20
N ILE A 360 -16.67 10.70 16.98
CA ILE A 360 -16.08 10.55 15.64
C ILE A 360 -16.13 9.08 15.22
N CYS A 361 -15.89 8.15 16.14
CA CYS A 361 -15.90 6.71 15.87
C CYS A 361 -17.23 6.18 15.32
N ASP A 362 -18.35 6.83 15.65
CA ASP A 362 -19.71 6.42 15.23
C ASP A 362 -19.87 6.38 13.69
N GLU A 363 -19.21 7.28 12.95
CA GLU A 363 -19.32 7.40 11.49
C GLU A 363 -17.97 7.15 10.77
N GLN A 364 -16.94 6.76 11.51
CA GLN A 364 -15.58 6.64 10.97
C GLN A 364 -15.43 5.42 10.04
N LEU A 365 -14.86 5.64 8.85
CA LEU A 365 -14.42 4.56 7.95
C LEU A 365 -12.95 4.23 8.18
N MET A 366 -12.62 2.94 8.08
CA MET A 366 -11.27 2.42 8.25
C MET A 366 -10.49 2.42 6.95
N ASP A 367 -10.11 3.62 6.51
CA ASP A 367 -9.19 3.82 5.39
C ASP A 367 -8.26 5.04 5.60
N PHE A 368 -7.29 5.23 4.70
CA PHE A 368 -6.26 6.26 4.88
C PHE A 368 -6.82 7.67 4.80
N ASP A 369 -7.72 7.94 3.86
CA ASP A 369 -8.18 9.29 3.58
C ASP A 369 -9.24 9.73 4.60
N SER A 370 -10.19 8.85 4.95
CA SER A 370 -11.23 9.16 5.95
C SER A 370 -10.63 9.40 7.33
N LEU A 371 -9.65 8.61 7.76
CA LEU A 371 -8.99 8.84 9.05
C LEU A 371 -8.14 10.10 9.06
N LYS A 372 -7.54 10.46 7.92
CA LYS A 372 -6.82 11.72 7.76
C LYS A 372 -7.76 12.92 7.86
N ASP A 373 -8.94 12.83 7.26
CA ASP A 373 -9.96 13.90 7.33
C ASP A 373 -10.46 14.11 8.76
N SER A 374 -10.50 13.04 9.56
CA SER A 374 -10.75 13.08 11.02
C SER A 374 -9.52 13.44 11.87
N GLN A 375 -8.48 14.03 11.26
CA GLN A 375 -7.23 14.44 11.93
C GLN A 375 -6.48 13.31 12.65
N SER A 376 -6.67 12.07 12.20
CA SER A 376 -5.93 10.89 12.64
C SER A 376 -5.23 10.23 11.44
N GLY A 377 -4.94 8.94 11.52
CA GLY A 377 -4.37 8.17 10.41
C GLY A 377 -4.68 6.69 10.53
N LEU A 378 -4.69 5.99 9.40
CA LEU A 378 -4.87 4.54 9.39
C LEU A 378 -3.67 3.79 9.97
N GLY A 379 -2.47 4.37 9.85
CA GLY A 379 -1.24 3.73 10.33
C GLY A 379 -1.12 2.28 9.86
N THR A 380 -0.85 1.37 10.78
CA THR A 380 -0.78 -0.09 10.51
C THR A 380 -2.14 -0.78 10.50
N ALA A 381 -3.22 -0.03 10.75
CA ALA A 381 -4.57 -0.51 11.04
C ALA A 381 -4.66 -1.36 12.32
N ALA A 382 -3.84 -1.02 13.31
CA ALA A 382 -3.94 -1.52 14.67
C ALA A 382 -4.96 -0.69 15.47
N VAL A 383 -6.15 -1.26 15.66
CA VAL A 383 -7.27 -0.64 16.36
C VAL A 383 -7.13 -0.95 17.86
N ILE A 384 -6.84 0.07 18.67
CA ILE A 384 -6.74 -0.04 20.13
C ILE A 384 -7.96 0.64 20.73
N VAL A 385 -8.87 -0.15 21.28
CA VAL A 385 -10.16 0.29 21.84
C VAL A 385 -10.01 0.62 23.33
N MET A 386 -10.62 1.72 23.77
CA MET A 386 -10.56 2.21 25.15
C MET A 386 -11.98 2.57 25.63
N ASP A 387 -12.48 1.83 26.63
CA ASP A 387 -13.79 2.02 27.28
C ASP A 387 -13.76 2.83 28.59
#